data_AF-A0A669QAM6-F1
#
_entry.id   AF-A0A669QAM6-F1
#
_cell.length_a   1.000
_cell.length_b   1.000
_cell.length_c   1.000
_cell.angle_alpha   90.00
_cell.angle_beta   90.00
_cell.angle_gamma   90.00
#
_symmetry.space_group_name_H-M   'P 1'
#
loop_
_entity.id
_entity.type
_entity.pdbx_description
1 polymer ?
#
loop_
_entity_poly.entity_id
_entity_poly.type
_entity_poly.pdbx_seq_one_letter_code
_entity_poly.pdbx_strand_id
1 'polypeptide(L)'
;MDPEALVQCPYDKAHQIRVSRLPYHLVKCQRNNPQVARSMEICPFNARHRIPRAELQRHIACCPDQRLLFDSQGTRPATPQLQHGTPHSDTRPYCALCVHRVVHVCILGPVHVSIPPTAHPHGRPAFQHCPP
;
A
#
# COMPACT_ATOMS: atom_id res chain seq x y z
N MET A 1 11.91 -14.30 11.68
CA MET A 1 12.21 -14.61 10.27
C MET A 1 13.41 -13.79 9.86
N ASP A 2 14.37 -14.41 9.19
CA ASP A 2 15.53 -13.71 8.65
C ASP A 2 15.08 -12.73 7.53
N PRO A 3 15.46 -11.44 7.58
CA PRO A 3 15.01 -10.43 6.62
C PRO A 3 15.69 -10.51 5.25
N GLU A 4 16.82 -11.21 5.14
CA GLU A 4 17.58 -11.41 3.90
C GLU A 4 17.18 -12.70 3.16
N ALA A 5 16.53 -13.64 3.85
CA ALA A 5 15.99 -14.86 3.28
C ALA A 5 15.16 -14.57 2.03
N LEU A 6 15.43 -15.31 0.96
CA LEU A 6 14.69 -15.25 -0.28
C LEU A 6 13.46 -16.15 -0.20
N VAL A 7 12.33 -15.62 -0.65
CA VAL A 7 11.07 -16.35 -0.78
C VAL A 7 10.52 -16.17 -2.19
N GLN A 8 9.83 -17.19 -2.68
CA GLN A 8 9.25 -17.17 -4.01
C GLN A 8 7.99 -16.31 -4.07
N CYS A 9 7.77 -15.57 -5.17
CA CYS A 9 6.53 -14.83 -5.36
C CYS A 9 5.34 -15.77 -5.60
N PRO A 10 4.19 -15.52 -4.96
CA PRO A 10 2.97 -16.27 -5.20
C PRO A 10 2.32 -16.00 -6.57
N TYR A 11 2.64 -14.87 -7.23
CA TYR A 11 2.09 -14.54 -8.55
C TYR A 11 2.96 -15.03 -9.71
N ASP A 12 4.26 -15.21 -9.47
CA ASP A 12 5.22 -15.59 -10.50
C ASP A 12 6.35 -16.43 -9.88
N LYS A 13 6.50 -17.66 -10.36
CA LYS A 13 7.48 -18.62 -9.84
C LYS A 13 8.93 -18.23 -10.15
N ALA A 14 9.15 -17.38 -11.16
CA ALA A 14 10.49 -16.91 -11.52
C ALA A 14 11.06 -15.89 -10.53
N HIS A 15 10.21 -15.23 -9.73
CA HIS A 15 10.67 -14.23 -8.78
C HIS A 15 11.08 -14.83 -7.43
N GLN A 16 12.30 -14.50 -7.01
CA GLN A 16 12.82 -14.72 -5.66
C GLN A 16 13.03 -13.34 -4.99
N ILE A 17 12.40 -13.11 -3.85
CA ILE A 17 12.36 -11.80 -3.18
C ILE A 17 12.77 -11.94 -1.74
N ARG A 18 13.60 -11.02 -1.26
CA ARG A 18 13.92 -10.92 0.16
C ARG A 18 12.65 -10.71 0.99
N VAL A 19 12.55 -11.38 2.13
CA VAL A 19 11.43 -11.25 3.08
C VAL A 19 11.13 -9.78 3.40
N SER A 20 12.16 -8.96 3.60
CA SER A 20 12.04 -7.52 3.85
C SER A 20 11.36 -6.72 2.73
N ARG A 21 11.51 -7.13 1.47
CA ARG A 21 10.96 -6.45 0.29
C ARG A 21 9.64 -7.05 -0.19
N LEU A 22 9.25 -8.21 0.35
CA LEU A 22 8.06 -8.94 -0.07
C LEU A 22 6.78 -8.10 -0.02
N PRO A 23 6.46 -7.33 1.03
CA PRO A 23 5.19 -6.59 1.09
C PRO A 23 5.03 -5.60 -0.07
N TYR A 24 6.10 -4.85 -0.36
CA TYR A 24 6.14 -3.92 -1.49
C TYR A 24 6.04 -4.66 -2.84
N HIS A 25 6.78 -5.77 -2.97
CA HIS A 25 6.77 -6.58 -4.18
C HIS A 25 5.36 -7.13 -4.48
N LEU A 26 4.65 -7.65 -3.48
CA LEU A 26 3.32 -8.24 -3.67
C LEU A 26 2.33 -7.25 -4.28
N VAL A 27 2.31 -5.99 -3.82
CA VAL A 27 1.41 -4.96 -4.35
C VAL A 27 1.73 -4.67 -5.83
N LYS A 28 3.00 -4.51 -6.18
CA LYS A 28 3.42 -4.25 -7.57
C LYS A 28 3.15 -5.46 -8.47
N CYS A 29 3.50 -6.65 -8.01
CA CYS A 29 3.42 -7.87 -8.80
C CYS A 29 1.96 -8.30 -9.04
N GLN A 30 1.07 -8.06 -8.07
CA GLN A 30 -0.37 -8.26 -8.22
C GLN A 30 -0.95 -7.43 -9.36
N ARG A 31 -0.56 -6.15 -9.45
CA ARG A 31 -1.01 -5.25 -10.54
C ARG A 31 -0.50 -5.69 -11.91
N ASN A 32 0.69 -6.27 -11.97
CA ASN A 32 1.29 -6.76 -13.22
C ASN A 32 0.73 -8.11 -13.67
N ASN A 33 0.18 -8.91 -12.74
CA ASN A 33 -0.33 -10.26 -13.01
C ASN A 33 -1.83 -10.38 -12.68
N PRO A 34 -2.71 -9.64 -13.37
CA PRO A 34 -4.13 -9.58 -13.03
C PRO A 34 -4.85 -10.93 -13.15
N GLN A 35 -4.39 -11.80 -14.05
CA GLN A 35 -5.01 -13.12 -14.26
C GLN A 35 -4.82 -14.03 -13.05
N VAL A 36 -3.58 -14.10 -12.52
CA VAL A 36 -3.28 -14.88 -11.31
C VAL A 36 -3.87 -14.18 -10.08
N ALA A 37 -3.86 -12.85 -10.05
CA ALA A 37 -4.44 -12.08 -8.96
C ALA A 37 -5.93 -12.36 -8.74
N ARG A 38 -6.70 -12.63 -9.80
CA ARG A 38 -8.14 -12.98 -9.70
C ARG A 38 -8.40 -14.29 -8.97
N SER A 39 -7.46 -15.23 -9.02
CA SER A 39 -7.56 -16.53 -8.33
C SER A 39 -6.91 -16.52 -6.94
N MET A 40 -6.37 -15.39 -6.49
CA MET A 40 -5.61 -15.26 -5.26
C MET A 40 -6.32 -14.32 -4.29
N GLU A 41 -6.41 -14.75 -3.05
CA GLU A 41 -7.01 -14.01 -1.94
C GLU A 41 -5.93 -13.62 -0.92
N ILE A 42 -6.21 -12.59 -0.13
CA ILE A 42 -5.33 -12.14 0.95
C ILE A 42 -5.81 -12.78 2.25
N CYS A 43 -4.90 -13.35 3.04
CA CYS A 43 -5.26 -13.88 4.35
C CYS A 43 -5.77 -12.75 5.26
N PRO A 44 -6.87 -12.97 6.01
CA PRO A 44 -7.38 -11.98 6.95
C PRO A 44 -6.44 -11.72 8.14
N PHE A 45 -5.57 -12.66 8.49
CA PHE A 45 -4.65 -12.54 9.63
C PHE A 45 -3.30 -11.93 9.27
N ASN A 46 -2.84 -12.11 8.02
CA ASN A 46 -1.55 -11.62 7.58
C ASN A 46 -1.60 -11.17 6.11
N ALA A 47 -1.46 -9.87 5.89
CA ALA A 47 -1.48 -9.27 4.57
C ALA A 47 -0.30 -9.68 3.66
N ARG A 48 0.69 -10.43 4.17
CA ARG A 48 1.77 -11.01 3.36
C ARG A 48 1.36 -12.34 2.72
N HIS A 49 0.38 -13.04 3.27
CA HIS A 49 -0.10 -14.28 2.70
C HIS A 49 -0.99 -14.00 1.49
N ARG A 50 -0.62 -14.62 0.36
CA ARG A 50 -1.43 -14.68 -0.86
C ARG A 50 -1.76 -16.14 -1.11
N ILE A 51 -3.03 -16.49 -0.99
CA ILE A 51 -3.49 -17.87 -0.98
C ILE A 51 -4.46 -18.07 -2.14
N PRO A 52 -4.36 -19.17 -2.91
CA PRO A 52 -5.37 -19.48 -3.91
C PRO A 52 -6.77 -19.53 -3.28
N ARG A 53 -7.77 -18.97 -3.96
CA ARG A 53 -9.15 -18.87 -3.45
C ARG A 53 -9.71 -20.23 -2.98
N ALA A 54 -9.38 -21.30 -3.70
CA ALA A 54 -9.80 -22.66 -3.36
C ALA A 54 -9.20 -23.18 -2.03
N GLU A 55 -8.03 -22.69 -1.65
CA GLU A 55 -7.30 -23.15 -0.47
C GLU A 55 -7.46 -22.21 0.74
N LEU A 56 -8.08 -21.04 0.55
CA LEU A 56 -8.21 -20.02 1.58
C LEU A 56 -8.91 -20.55 2.84
N GLN A 57 -9.99 -21.31 2.70
CA GLN A 57 -10.74 -21.85 3.84
C GLN A 57 -9.88 -22.78 4.70
N ARG A 58 -9.14 -23.68 4.05
CA ARG A 58 -8.19 -24.58 4.71
C ARG A 58 -7.04 -23.80 5.34
N HIS A 59 -6.55 -22.78 4.66
CA HIS A 59 -5.50 -21.90 5.18
C HIS A 59 -5.96 -21.18 6.45
N ILE A 60 -7.15 -20.58 6.45
CA ILE A 60 -7.70 -19.87 7.61
C ILE A 60 -7.66 -20.79 8.83
N ALA A 61 -8.22 -21.99 8.74
CA ALA A 61 -8.28 -22.94 9.86
C ALA A 61 -6.92 -23.37 10.45
N CYS A 62 -5.83 -23.24 9.68
CA CYS A 62 -4.49 -23.67 10.07
C CYS A 62 -3.45 -22.53 9.96
N CYS A 63 -3.90 -21.28 9.92
CA CYS A 63 -2.99 -20.16 9.68
C CYS A 63 -2.08 -19.97 10.89
N PRO A 64 -0.74 -19.93 10.73
CA PRO A 64 0.18 -19.74 11.85
C PRO A 64 -0.05 -18.39 12.56
N ASP A 65 -0.42 -17.36 11.82
CA ASP A 65 -0.72 -16.03 12.36
C ASP A 65 -2.10 -15.94 13.04
N GLN A 66 -2.97 -16.96 12.93
CA GLN A 66 -4.26 -16.96 13.64
C GLN A 66 -4.05 -17.02 15.16
N ARG A 67 -3.04 -17.78 15.63
CA ARG A 67 -2.79 -18.00 17.06
C ARG A 67 -2.26 -16.75 17.77
N LEU A 68 -1.53 -15.89 17.05
CA LEU A 68 -0.95 -14.66 17.60
C LEU A 68 -2.01 -13.68 18.15
N LEU A 69 -3.25 -13.76 17.65
CA LEU A 69 -4.37 -12.94 18.12
C LEU A 69 -4.99 -13.45 19.43
N PHE A 70 -4.82 -14.74 19.76
CA PHE A 70 -5.41 -15.33 20.97
C PHE A 70 -4.43 -15.34 22.15
N ASP A 71 -3.14 -15.53 21.88
CA ASP A 71 -2.10 -15.55 22.94
C ASP A 71 -1.73 -14.14 23.48
N SER A 72 -2.28 -13.07 22.90
CA SER A 72 -2.09 -11.69 23.38
C SER A 72 -3.02 -11.29 24.54
N GLN A 73 -3.89 -12.21 25.01
CA GLN A 73 -4.68 -12.06 26.24
C GLN A 73 -4.10 -12.83 27.45
N GLY A 74 -2.79 -13.08 27.47
CA GLY A 74 -2.08 -13.73 28.58
C GLY A 74 -1.19 -12.78 29.38
N THR A 75 -1.71 -12.26 30.49
CA THR A 75 -0.98 -11.66 31.64
C THR A 75 -0.21 -10.36 31.40
N ARG A 76 -0.89 -9.21 31.58
CA ARG A 76 -0.25 -8.00 32.12
C ARG A 76 -0.43 -8.02 33.64
N PRO A 77 0.62 -8.06 34.49
CA PRO A 77 0.46 -7.70 35.89
C PRO A 77 0.05 -6.23 35.95
N ALA A 78 -1.01 -5.94 36.70
CA ALA A 78 -1.49 -4.59 36.94
C ALA A 78 -0.42 -3.81 37.73
N THR A 79 0.24 -2.86 37.09
CA THR A 79 0.94 -1.78 37.79
C THR A 79 0.05 -0.53 37.77
N PRO A 80 -0.40 -0.02 38.93
CA PRO A 80 -1.03 1.28 39.01
C PRO A 80 0.09 2.33 39.03
N GLN A 81 0.17 3.15 37.99
CA GLN A 81 0.99 4.37 38.03
C GLN A 81 0.13 5.60 37.74
N LEU A 82 0.17 6.47 38.73
CA LEU A 82 -0.57 7.68 38.96
C LEU A 82 -0.23 8.76 37.92
N GLN A 83 -1.26 9.51 37.55
CA GLN A 83 -1.26 10.58 36.56
C GLN A 83 -0.55 11.83 37.10
N HIS A 84 0.39 12.41 36.36
CA HIS A 84 0.65 13.86 36.37
C HIS A 84 1.06 14.28 34.96
N GLY A 85 0.28 15.19 34.37
CA GLY A 85 0.44 15.65 32.99
C GLY A 85 1.36 16.87 32.85
N THR A 86 1.74 17.12 31.60
CA THR A 86 2.08 18.44 31.06
C THR A 86 1.57 18.50 29.62
N PRO A 87 0.88 19.58 29.19
CA PRO A 87 0.49 19.74 27.80
C PRO A 87 1.68 20.30 27.02
N HIS A 88 2.33 19.48 26.18
CA HIS A 88 3.22 20.02 25.16
C HIS A 88 2.41 20.26 23.89
N SER A 89 2.21 21.54 23.59
CA SER A 89 1.63 22.04 22.35
C SER A 89 2.57 21.74 21.19
N ASP A 90 2.26 20.71 20.41
CA ASP A 90 2.80 20.56 19.05
C ASP A 90 1.67 20.55 18.03
N THR A 91 1.44 21.74 17.54
CA THR A 91 0.65 22.09 16.38
C THR A 91 1.18 21.38 15.13
N ARG A 92 0.61 20.22 14.76
CA ARG A 92 0.66 19.71 13.38
C ARG A 92 -0.68 19.07 13.01
N PRO A 93 -1.62 19.80 12.37
CA PRO A 93 -2.83 19.17 11.87
C PRO A 93 -2.48 18.30 10.66
N TYR A 94 -2.69 16.99 10.83
CA TYR A 94 -2.88 16.08 9.70
C TYR A 94 -4.04 16.61 8.85
N CYS A 95 -3.80 16.72 7.54
CA CYS A 95 -4.70 17.32 6.56
C CYS A 95 -6.06 16.60 6.53
N ALA A 96 -7.08 17.19 7.14
CA ALA A 96 -8.46 16.71 7.13
C ALA A 96 -9.18 17.06 5.81
N LEU A 97 -8.65 16.59 4.68
CA LEU A 97 -9.19 16.89 3.34
C LEU A 97 -9.17 15.70 2.37
N CYS A 98 -9.34 14.47 2.87
CA CYS A 98 -9.50 13.29 2.03
C CYS A 98 -10.59 12.31 2.54
N VAL A 99 -11.75 12.85 2.97
CA VAL A 99 -12.96 12.03 3.19
C VAL A 99 -14.21 12.69 2.59
N HIS A 100 -14.83 12.03 1.59
CA HIS A 100 -16.06 12.36 0.83
C HIS A 100 -15.99 13.55 -0.15
N ARG A 101 -16.52 13.57 -1.39
CA ARG A 101 -17.53 12.80 -2.18
C ARG A 101 -17.23 13.14 -3.67
N VAL A 102 -17.08 12.21 -4.61
CA VAL A 102 -18.14 11.56 -5.41
C VAL A 102 -19.16 12.56 -6.03
N VAL A 103 -19.04 12.72 -7.35
CA VAL A 103 -19.94 13.28 -8.38
C VAL A 103 -20.47 14.71 -8.21
N HIS A 104 -19.94 15.64 -9.02
CA HIS A 104 -20.82 16.53 -9.77
C HIS A 104 -20.18 16.94 -11.10
N VAL A 105 -20.88 16.58 -12.16
CA VAL A 105 -20.68 16.95 -13.56
C VAL A 105 -20.81 18.47 -13.69
N CYS A 106 -19.76 19.16 -14.10
CA CYS A 106 -19.83 20.53 -14.61
C CYS A 106 -19.71 20.50 -16.14
N ILE A 107 -20.78 20.04 -16.81
CA ILE A 107 -21.03 20.32 -18.23
C ILE A 107 -21.97 21.52 -18.25
N LEU A 108 -21.42 22.74 -18.37
CA LEU A 108 -22.13 23.91 -18.85
C LEU A 108 -21.15 24.81 -19.61
N GLY A 109 -21.28 24.83 -20.95
CA GLY A 109 -21.10 26.03 -21.76
C GLY A 109 -19.69 26.37 -22.29
N PRO A 110 -19.50 26.44 -23.62
CA PRO A 110 -18.26 26.91 -24.24
C PRO A 110 -18.25 28.43 -24.37
N VAL A 111 -17.27 29.10 -23.76
CA VAL A 111 -16.89 30.47 -24.15
C VAL A 111 -15.57 30.40 -24.91
N HIS A 112 -15.74 30.51 -26.23
CA HIS A 112 -14.71 30.67 -27.24
C HIS A 112 -13.97 31.99 -26.99
N VAL A 113 -12.71 31.91 -26.57
CA VAL A 113 -11.79 33.05 -26.69
C VAL A 113 -10.68 32.66 -27.67
N SER A 114 -10.79 33.24 -28.87
CA SER A 114 -9.80 33.16 -29.92
C SER A 114 -8.60 34.01 -29.52
N ILE A 115 -7.45 33.37 -29.28
CA ILE A 115 -6.17 34.05 -29.11
C ILE A 115 -5.32 33.74 -30.37
N PRO A 116 -4.79 34.77 -31.06
CA PRO A 116 -4.12 34.64 -32.36
C PRO A 116 -2.77 33.90 -32.30
N PRO A 117 -2.32 33.30 -33.42
CA PRO A 117 -1.03 32.62 -33.50
C PRO A 117 0.10 33.62 -33.79
N THR A 118 1.13 33.65 -32.96
CA THR A 118 2.38 34.35 -33.31
C THR A 118 3.61 33.51 -32.96
N ALA A 119 4.23 33.03 -34.03
CA ALA A 119 5.66 32.77 -34.26
C ALA A 119 6.50 32.03 -33.20
N HIS A 120 6.83 30.77 -33.53
CA HIS A 120 8.14 30.13 -33.29
C HIS A 120 9.29 31.04 -33.78
N PRO A 121 10.56 30.93 -33.30
CA PRO A 121 11.32 29.70 -33.53
C PRO A 121 12.52 29.37 -32.60
N HIS A 122 13.01 28.15 -32.80
CA HIS A 122 14.33 27.61 -32.46
C HIS A 122 14.59 27.08 -31.03
N GLY A 123 14.80 25.75 -30.96
CA GLY A 123 15.85 25.20 -30.11
C GLY A 123 15.43 24.14 -29.08
N ARG A 124 15.08 22.92 -29.51
CA ARG A 124 15.55 21.70 -28.80
C ARG A 124 16.90 21.32 -29.43
N PRO A 125 17.81 20.55 -28.79
CA PRO A 125 17.69 19.82 -27.52
C PRO A 125 18.94 19.96 -26.60
N ALA A 126 18.86 19.56 -25.32
CA ALA A 126 20.01 18.98 -24.62
C ALA A 126 19.57 18.18 -23.39
N PHE A 127 19.99 16.92 -23.35
CA PHE A 127 19.85 16.00 -22.24
C PHE A 127 20.60 16.53 -21.01
N GLN A 128 19.89 16.99 -19.98
CA GLN A 128 20.50 17.24 -18.67
C GLN A 128 20.41 15.97 -17.83
N HIS A 129 21.57 15.31 -17.81
CA HIS A 129 21.93 14.25 -16.90
C HIS A 129 21.93 14.83 -15.48
N CYS A 130 21.38 14.08 -14.53
CA CYS A 130 21.40 14.42 -13.10
C CYS A 130 22.79 14.09 -12.52
N PRO A 131 23.51 15.05 -11.91
CA PRO A 131 24.75 14.76 -11.16
C PRO A 131 24.42 14.10 -9.79
N PRO A 132 25.41 13.47 -9.13
CA PRO A 132 25.22 12.34 -8.21
C PRO A 132 24.51 12.65 -6.89
#